data_AF-A0A1V5AWW1-F1
#
_entry.id   AF-A0A1V5AWW1-F1
#
_cell.length_a   1.000
_cell.length_b   1.000
_cell.length_c   1.000
_cell.angle_alpha   90.00
_cell.angle_beta   90.00
_cell.angle_gamma   90.00
#
_symmetry.space_group_name_H-M   'P 1'
#
loop_
_entity.id
_entity.type
_entity.pdbx_description
1 polymer ?
#
loop_
_entity_poly.entity_id
_entity_poly.type
_entity_poly.pdbx_seq_one_letter_code
_entity_poly.pdbx_strand_id
1 'polypeptide(L)' 'MATKKKVQVSATIDEDLLAWIDKGIEESRFATRSHAIVYALTRLMKEEEAKAR' A
#
# COMPACT_ATOMS: atom_id res chain seq x y z
N MET A 1 -2.68 -15.21 21.13
CA MET A 1 -1.99 -14.18 20.33
C MET A 1 -2.44 -14.33 18.88
N ALA A 2 -3.44 -13.58 18.41
CA ALA A 2 -3.89 -13.70 17.02
C ALA A 2 -2.86 -13.06 16.09
N THR A 3 -1.99 -13.87 15.48
CA THR A 3 -1.12 -13.42 14.39
C THR A 3 -2.01 -13.02 13.23
N LYS A 4 -2.11 -11.72 12.93
CA LYS A 4 -2.78 -11.23 11.72
C LYS A 4 -2.16 -11.98 10.53
N LYS A 5 -2.95 -12.85 9.88
CA LYS A 5 -2.52 -13.58 8.69
C LYS A 5 -2.20 -12.57 7.59
N LYS A 6 -0.96 -12.53 7.14
CA LYS A 6 -0.59 -11.84 5.91
C LYS A 6 -1.10 -12.69 4.76
N VAL A 7 -1.95 -12.11 3.91
CA VAL A 7 -2.46 -12.77 2.70
C VAL A 7 -1.64 -12.26 1.53
N GLN A 8 -1.09 -13.18 0.72
CA GLN A 8 -0.46 -12.80 -0.53
C GLN A 8 -1.54 -12.46 -1.54
N VAL A 9 -1.46 -11.26 -2.10
CA VAL A 9 -2.39 -10.79 -3.14
C VAL A 9 -1.57 -10.51 -4.39
N SER A 10 -2.08 -10.96 -5.54
CA SER A 10 -1.54 -10.60 -6.85
C SER A 10 -2.53 -9.66 -7.51
N ALA A 11 -2.06 -8.50 -7.98
CA ALA A 11 -2.89 -7.50 -8.63
C ALA A 11 -2.17 -7.00 -9.88
N THR A 12 -2.95 -6.71 -10.93
CA THR A 12 -2.44 -6.03 -12.13
C THR A 12 -2.67 -4.54 -11.92
N ILE A 13 -1.63 -3.74 -12.05
CA ILE A 13 -1.66 -2.28 -11.88
C ILE A 13 -0.95 -1.63 -13.08
N ASP A 14 -1.30 -0.38 -13.35
CA ASP A 14 -0.60 0.43 -14.34
C ASP A 14 0.88 0.61 -14.01
N GLU A 15 1.68 0.76 -15.05
CA GLU A 15 3.12 0.94 -14.95
C GLU A 15 3.47 2.24 -14.21
N ASP A 16 2.67 3.31 -14.39
CA ASP A 16 2.84 4.57 -13.66
C ASP A 16 2.73 4.40 -12.14
N LEU A 17 1.81 3.55 -11.67
CA LEU A 17 1.68 3.25 -10.25
C LEU A 17 2.90 2.48 -9.73
N LEU A 18 3.39 1.53 -10.51
CA LEU A 18 4.59 0.77 -10.17
C LEU A 18 5.82 1.69 -10.10
N ALA A 19 6.01 2.56 -11.08
CA ALA A 19 7.10 3.52 -11.13
C ALA A 19 7.05 4.50 -9.95
N TRP A 20 5.86 4.98 -9.57
CA TRP A 20 5.69 5.82 -8.39
C TRP A 20 6.05 5.08 -7.10
N ILE A 21 5.67 3.80 -6.98
CA ILE A 21 6.04 2.96 -5.84
C ILE A 21 7.55 2.76 -5.78
N ASP A 22 8.18 2.38 -6.89
CA ASP A 22 9.64 2.14 -6.95
C ASP A 22 10.43 3.40 -6.58
N LYS A 23 10.03 4.57 -7.10
CA LYS A 23 10.63 5.84 -6.70
C LYS A 23 10.52 6.09 -5.19
N GLY A 24 9.36 5.77 -4.60
CA GLY A 24 9.19 5.87 -3.15
C GLY A 24 10.04 4.86 -2.35
N ILE A 25 10.44 3.75 -2.94
CA ILE A 25 11.39 2.81 -2.31
C ILE A 25 12.81 3.37 -2.40
N GLU A 26 13.21 3.94 -3.55
CA GLU A 26 14.50 4.61 -3.71
C GLU A 26 14.66 5.77 -2.72
N GLU A 27 13.60 6.56 -2.51
CA GLU A 27 13.55 7.64 -1.53
C GLU A 27 13.47 7.14 -0.07
N SER A 28 13.57 5.82 0.17
CA SER A 28 13.45 5.17 1.49
C SER A 28 12.14 5.49 2.23
N ARG A 29 11.11 5.93 1.50
CA ARG A 29 9.77 6.15 2.02
C ARG A 29 9.03 4.83 2.23
N PHE A 30 9.34 3.82 1.42
CA PHE A 30 8.79 2.47 1.54
C PHE A 30 9.90 1.42 1.60
N ALA A 31 9.75 0.44 2.49
CA ALA A 31 10.68 -0.67 2.60
C ALA A 31 10.59 -1.66 1.41
N THR A 32 9.37 -1.87 0.87
CA THR A 32 9.11 -2.77 -0.25
C THR A 32 7.85 -2.33 -1.00
N ARG A 33 7.64 -2.86 -2.22
CA ARG A 33 6.41 -2.63 -3.00
C ARG A 33 5.15 -3.01 -2.23
N SER A 34 5.18 -4.15 -1.53
CA SER A 34 4.07 -4.57 -0.68
C SER A 34 3.81 -3.60 0.47
N HIS A 35 4.85 -3.00 1.07
CA HIS A 35 4.67 -2.00 2.11
C HIS A 35 4.03 -0.72 1.56
N ALA A 36 4.43 -0.29 0.36
CA ALA A 36 3.84 0.87 -0.31
C ALA A 36 2.34 0.67 -0.58
N ILE A 37 1.97 -0.50 -1.11
CA ILE A 37 0.56 -0.84 -1.39
C ILE A 37 -0.25 -0.88 -0.09
N VAL A 38 0.25 -1.54 0.96
CA VAL A 38 -0.44 -1.60 2.26
C VAL A 38 -0.59 -0.21 2.87
N TYR A 39 0.44 0.63 2.78
CA TYR A 39 0.38 2.01 3.27
C TYR A 39 -0.66 2.83 2.52
N ALA A 40 -0.67 2.77 1.19
CA ALA A 40 -1.64 3.47 0.35
C ALA A 40 -3.08 3.05 0.66
N LEU A 41 -3.34 1.74 0.73
CA LEU A 41 -4.66 1.19 1.06
C LEU A 41 -5.11 1.56 2.48
N THR A 42 -4.20 1.53 3.45
CA THR A 42 -4.52 1.92 4.83
C THR A 42 -4.88 3.40 4.91
N ARG A 43 -4.17 4.25 4.15
CA ARG A 43 -4.45 5.67 4.09
C ARG A 43 -5.82 5.94 3.45
N LEU A 44 -6.08 5.32 2.29
CA LEU A 44 -7.37 5.41 1.61
C LEU A 44 -8.53 4.94 2.49
N MET A 45 -8.38 3.79 3.17
CA MET A 45 -9.39 3.26 4.09
C MET A 45 -9.74 4.29 5.18
N LYS A 46 -8.73 4.90 5.80
CA LYS A 46 -8.94 5.93 6.84
C LYS A 46 -9.61 7.19 6.29
N GLU A 47 -9.24 7.61 5.09
CA GLU A 47 -9.85 8.77 4.43
C GLU A 47 -11.33 8.53 4.11
N GLU A 48 -11.68 7.32 3.65
CA GLU A 48 -13.07 6.93 3.39
C GLU A 48 -13.87 6.78 4.69
N GLU A 49 -13.31 6.16 5.74
CA GLU A 49 -13.95 6.09 7.06
C GLU A 49 -14.17 7.48 7.67
N ALA A 50 -13.26 8.43 7.44
CA ALA A 50 -13.38 9.80 7.91
C ALA A 50 -14.42 10.62 7.11
N LYS A 51 -14.59 10.35 5.81
CA LYS A 51 -15.61 10.98 4.97
C LYS A 51 -17.01 10.39 5.16
N ALA A 52 -17.08 9.12 5.56
CA ALA A 52 -18.35 8.44 5.84
C ALA A 52 -18.97 8.80 7.20
N ARG A 53 -18.28 9.61 8.02
CA ARG A 53 -18.71 10.09 9.34
C ARG A 53 -19.14 11.54 9.30
#